data_AF-A0A9Q0QGE3-F1
#
_entry.id   AF-A0A9Q0QGE3-F1
#
_cell.length_a   1.000
_cell.length_b   1.000
_cell.length_c   1.000
_cell.angle_alpha   90.00
_cell.angle_beta   90.00
_cell.angle_gamma   90.00
#
_symmetry.space_group_name_H-M   'P 1'
#
loop_
_entity.id
_entity.type
_entity.pdbx_description
1 polymer ?
#
loop_
_entity_poly.entity_id
_entity_poly.type
_entity_poly.pdbx_seq_one_letter_code
_entity_poly.pdbx_strand_id
1 'polypeptide(L)'
;MREEYGKLDKAEMSIWECCELLNDVVDESDPDLDEPQIMHLLQSAEAIRKDYPDEDWLHLTALIHDLGKILLLPQFGQLPQWAVVGDIFPVGCAFDKSNVHYKYFEENPDYKNPNYNTRNGVYSQGCGLNNVLMSFGHDDYMYLVAKENGTTLPSAALFIIRYHSLYRKN
;
A
#
# COMPACT_ATOMS: atom_id res chain seq x y z
N MET A 1 -1.39 13.33 5.56
CA MET A 1 -1.79 11.92 5.42
C MET A 1 -1.04 11.02 6.38
N ARG A 2 0.23 10.67 6.15
CA ARG A 2 0.94 9.71 7.04
C ARG A 2 0.94 10.07 8.54
N GLU A 3 1.17 11.33 8.89
CA GLU A 3 1.10 11.80 10.30
C GLU A 3 -0.31 11.68 10.89
N GLU A 4 -1.33 12.00 10.10
CA GLU A 4 -2.73 11.95 10.52
C GLU A 4 -3.20 10.52 10.74
N TYR A 5 -2.97 9.66 9.74
CA TYR A 5 -3.41 8.27 9.76
C TYR A 5 -2.53 7.37 10.63
N GLY A 6 -1.28 7.77 10.89
CA GLY A 6 -0.39 7.08 11.82
C GLY A 6 -0.83 7.15 13.29
N LYS A 7 -1.85 7.96 13.63
CA LYS A 7 -2.44 7.98 14.97
C LYS A 7 -3.28 6.74 15.28
N LEU A 8 -3.75 6.04 14.24
CA LEU A 8 -4.56 4.82 14.34
C LEU A 8 -5.77 4.97 15.29
N ASP A 9 -6.42 6.12 15.26
CA ASP A 9 -7.49 6.52 16.17
C ASP A 9 -8.90 6.41 15.57
N LYS A 10 -9.04 5.71 14.43
CA LYS A 10 -10.30 5.62 13.68
C LYS A 10 -11.26 4.54 14.19
N ALA A 11 -10.72 3.39 14.58
CA ALA A 11 -11.50 2.25 15.05
C ALA A 11 -10.61 1.20 15.75
N GLU A 12 -11.24 0.36 16.58
CA GLU A 12 -10.66 -0.87 17.12
C GLU A 12 -11.50 -2.04 16.61
N MET A 13 -10.86 -3.01 15.95
CA MET A 13 -11.53 -4.18 15.36
C MET A 13 -10.55 -5.32 15.12
N SER A 14 -11.10 -6.52 14.95
CA SER A 14 -10.38 -7.70 14.49
C SER A 14 -10.05 -7.64 12.99
N ILE A 15 -9.12 -8.49 12.56
CA ILE A 15 -8.78 -8.67 11.14
C ILE A 15 -10.01 -9.07 10.33
N TRP A 16 -10.86 -9.96 10.85
CA TRP A 16 -12.03 -10.44 10.11
C TRP A 16 -13.10 -9.36 9.93
N GLU A 17 -13.37 -8.58 10.98
CA GLU A 17 -14.27 -7.41 10.86
C GLU A 17 -13.75 -6.42 9.81
N CYS A 18 -12.43 -6.22 9.72
CA CYS A 18 -11.81 -5.40 8.68
C CYS A 18 -12.02 -5.99 7.28
N CYS A 19 -11.87 -7.31 7.10
CA CYS A 19 -12.17 -7.99 5.84
C CYS A 19 -13.64 -7.79 5.43
N GLU A 20 -14.58 -7.92 6.36
CA GLU A 20 -16.03 -7.77 6.09
C GLU A 20 -16.38 -6.36 5.61
N LEU A 21 -15.72 -5.33 6.16
CA LEU A 21 -15.89 -3.95 5.71
C LEU A 21 -15.46 -3.72 4.25
N LEU A 22 -14.55 -4.54 3.73
CA LEU A 22 -14.08 -4.49 2.34
C LEU A 22 -14.97 -5.25 1.36
N ASN A 23 -16.10 -5.79 1.82
CA ASN A 23 -17.12 -6.36 0.93
C ASN A 23 -17.79 -5.31 0.02
N ASP A 24 -17.80 -4.05 0.44
CA ASP A 24 -18.43 -2.95 -0.30
C ASP A 24 -17.40 -2.08 -1.06
N VAL A 25 -16.16 -2.54 -1.17
CA VAL A 25 -15.05 -1.84 -1.82
C VAL A 25 -14.65 -2.57 -3.09
N VAL A 26 -14.54 -1.82 -4.19
CA VAL A 26 -13.97 -2.25 -5.47
C VAL A 26 -12.80 -1.33 -5.81
N ASP A 27 -11.66 -1.92 -6.18
CA ASP A 27 -10.45 -1.20 -6.55
C ASP A 27 -10.52 -0.77 -8.02
N GLU A 28 -10.65 0.53 -8.27
CA GLU A 28 -10.74 1.07 -9.65
C GLU A 28 -9.37 1.11 -10.36
N SER A 29 -8.27 0.91 -9.64
CA SER A 29 -6.93 0.89 -10.22
C SER A 29 -6.53 -0.46 -10.79
N ASP A 30 -7.20 -1.53 -10.34
CA ASP A 30 -6.95 -2.89 -10.81
C ASP A 30 -7.65 -3.12 -12.16
N PRO A 31 -6.90 -3.38 -13.26
CA PRO A 31 -7.49 -3.65 -14.56
C PRO A 31 -8.06 -5.07 -14.70
N ASP A 32 -7.77 -5.96 -13.76
CA ASP A 32 -8.05 -7.40 -13.82
C ASP A 32 -9.20 -7.82 -12.88
N LEU A 33 -9.56 -6.99 -11.89
CA LEU A 33 -10.59 -7.28 -10.89
C LEU A 33 -11.77 -6.29 -10.93
N ASP A 34 -12.99 -6.85 -10.83
CA ASP A 34 -14.26 -6.10 -10.62
C ASP A 34 -15.06 -6.74 -9.45
N GLU A 35 -14.39 -7.55 -8.63
CA GLU A 35 -14.98 -8.23 -7.48
C GLU A 35 -14.78 -7.42 -6.20
N PRO A 36 -15.63 -7.60 -5.18
CA PRO A 36 -15.39 -7.07 -3.84
C PRO A 36 -13.99 -7.40 -3.33
N GLN A 37 -13.36 -6.41 -2.70
CA GLN A 37 -11.98 -6.53 -2.23
C GLN A 37 -11.78 -7.72 -1.27
N ILE A 38 -12.78 -8.08 -0.45
CA ILE A 38 -12.72 -9.28 0.41
C ILE A 38 -12.46 -10.59 -0.38
N MET A 39 -13.00 -10.72 -1.60
CA MET A 39 -12.80 -11.89 -2.45
C MET A 39 -11.33 -12.02 -2.86
N HIS A 40 -10.70 -10.90 -3.24
CA HIS A 40 -9.27 -10.85 -3.57
C HIS A 40 -8.39 -11.25 -2.39
N LEU A 41 -8.71 -10.80 -1.16
CA LEU A 41 -7.98 -11.19 0.04
C LEU A 41 -7.99 -12.72 0.25
N LEU A 42 -9.17 -13.33 0.11
CA LEU A 42 -9.35 -14.77 0.26
C LEU A 42 -8.68 -15.57 -0.86
N GLN A 43 -8.80 -15.10 -2.11
CA GLN A 43 -8.15 -15.72 -3.27
C GLN A 43 -6.63 -15.70 -3.13
N SER A 44 -6.06 -14.55 -2.74
CA SER A 44 -4.63 -14.38 -2.50
C SER A 44 -4.14 -15.31 -1.37
N ALA A 45 -4.84 -15.32 -0.24
CA ALA A 45 -4.51 -16.19 0.89
C ALA A 45 -4.56 -17.67 0.52
N GLU A 46 -5.61 -18.13 -0.17
CA GLU A 46 -5.77 -19.53 -0.56
C GLU A 46 -4.78 -19.98 -1.63
N ALA A 47 -4.44 -19.10 -2.58
CA ALA A 47 -3.41 -19.38 -3.58
C ALA A 47 -2.05 -19.60 -2.90
N ILE A 48 -1.65 -18.68 -2.02
CA ILE A 48 -0.42 -18.78 -1.26
C ILE A 48 -0.43 -20.00 -0.33
N ARG A 49 -1.55 -20.31 0.33
CA ARG A 49 -1.69 -21.50 1.16
C ARG A 49 -1.48 -22.79 0.36
N LYS A 50 -1.94 -22.83 -0.88
CA LYS A 50 -1.77 -24.00 -1.76
C LYS A 50 -0.31 -24.16 -2.22
N ASP A 51 0.35 -23.07 -2.57
CA ASP A 51 1.71 -23.09 -3.13
C ASP A 51 2.79 -23.20 -2.05
N TYR A 52 2.53 -22.67 -0.85
CA TYR A 52 3.44 -22.64 0.29
C TYR A 52 2.78 -23.18 1.58
N PRO A 53 2.38 -24.45 1.62
CA PRO A 53 1.52 -24.99 2.68
C PRO A 53 2.09 -24.89 4.11
N ASP A 54 3.42 -24.84 4.24
CA ASP A 54 4.11 -24.80 5.54
C ASP A 54 4.43 -23.36 6.01
N GLU A 55 4.09 -22.33 5.23
CA GLU A 55 4.40 -20.92 5.51
C GLU A 55 3.14 -20.14 5.96
N ASP A 56 2.56 -20.52 7.10
CA ASP A 56 1.31 -19.96 7.64
C ASP A 56 1.31 -18.42 7.75
N TRP A 57 2.43 -17.84 8.15
CA TRP A 57 2.62 -16.38 8.23
C TRP A 57 2.45 -15.71 6.86
N LEU A 58 2.81 -16.40 5.77
CA LEU A 58 2.69 -15.88 4.41
C LEU A 58 1.24 -15.95 3.94
N HIS A 59 0.47 -16.96 4.37
CA HIS A 59 -0.97 -17.06 4.10
C HIS A 59 -1.69 -15.86 4.75
N LEU A 60 -1.36 -15.57 6.01
CA LEU A 60 -1.90 -14.41 6.71
C LEU A 60 -1.45 -13.10 6.07
N THR A 61 -0.17 -13.00 5.66
CA THR A 61 0.35 -11.81 4.96
C THR A 61 -0.48 -11.53 3.70
N ALA A 62 -0.79 -12.56 2.91
CA ALA A 62 -1.62 -12.45 1.73
C ALA A 62 -3.09 -12.14 2.05
N LEU A 63 -3.63 -12.59 3.18
CA LEU A 63 -4.98 -12.20 3.60
C LEU A 63 -5.05 -10.71 3.99
N ILE A 64 -4.00 -10.16 4.61
CA ILE A 64 -4.07 -8.82 5.22
C ILE A 64 -3.45 -7.70 4.37
N HIS A 65 -2.72 -8.04 3.29
CA HIS A 65 -1.90 -7.06 2.55
C HIS A 65 -2.68 -5.80 2.14
N ASP A 66 -3.92 -5.99 1.71
CA ASP A 66 -4.78 -4.97 1.16
C ASP A 66 -5.77 -4.36 2.17
N LEU A 67 -5.70 -4.74 3.45
CA LEU A 67 -6.62 -4.20 4.47
C LEU A 67 -6.50 -2.69 4.66
N GLY A 68 -5.41 -2.07 4.20
CA GLY A 68 -5.29 -0.62 4.21
C GLY A 68 -6.29 0.10 3.28
N LYS A 69 -6.98 -0.63 2.39
CA LYS A 69 -8.02 -0.09 1.51
C LYS A 69 -9.28 0.38 2.28
N ILE A 70 -9.41 0.07 3.57
CA ILE A 70 -10.48 0.60 4.43
C ILE A 70 -10.51 2.13 4.47
N LEU A 71 -9.40 2.81 4.13
CA LEU A 71 -9.32 4.27 4.01
C LEU A 71 -10.34 4.86 3.00
N LEU A 72 -10.87 4.05 2.09
CA LEU A 72 -11.94 4.43 1.15
C LEU A 72 -13.30 4.58 1.83
N LEU A 73 -13.50 3.97 3.00
CA LEU A 73 -14.78 3.96 3.69
C LEU A 73 -14.99 5.27 4.46
N PRO A 74 -16.26 5.74 4.60
CA PRO A 74 -16.58 6.98 5.31
C PRO A 74 -16.01 7.06 6.74
N GLN A 75 -16.07 5.95 7.47
CA GLN A 75 -15.58 5.88 8.86
C GLN A 75 -14.05 6.00 8.99
N PHE A 76 -13.30 5.86 7.89
CA PHE A 76 -11.85 6.04 7.84
C PHE A 76 -11.42 7.28 7.04
N GLY A 77 -12.38 8.14 6.67
CA GLY A 77 -12.11 9.44 6.05
C GLY A 77 -12.47 9.55 4.58
N GLN A 78 -12.97 8.48 3.95
CA GLN A 78 -13.43 8.49 2.56
C GLN A 78 -12.39 9.08 1.59
N LEU A 79 -11.14 8.62 1.72
CA LEU A 79 -10.09 9.10 0.83
C LEU A 79 -10.44 8.74 -0.63
N PRO A 80 -10.08 9.60 -1.59
CA PRO A 80 -10.24 9.25 -2.99
C PRO A 80 -9.34 8.05 -3.35
N GLN A 81 -9.78 7.23 -4.30
CA GLN A 81 -9.05 6.00 -4.72
C GLN A 81 -7.56 6.25 -4.98
N TRP A 82 -7.21 7.33 -5.69
CA TRP A 82 -5.81 7.68 -6.01
C TRP A 82 -4.91 7.92 -4.79
N ALA A 83 -5.48 8.16 -3.60
CA ALA A 83 -4.75 8.35 -2.35
C ALA A 83 -4.69 7.07 -1.49
N VAL A 84 -5.24 5.96 -1.98
CA VAL A 84 -5.34 4.69 -1.26
C VAL A 84 -4.80 3.52 -2.09
N VAL A 85 -5.25 3.35 -3.33
CA VAL A 85 -4.97 2.19 -4.19
C VAL A 85 -3.96 2.52 -5.30
N GLY A 86 -3.54 1.48 -6.03
CA GLY A 86 -2.65 1.56 -7.18
C GLY A 86 -1.16 1.53 -6.85
N ASP A 87 -0.34 1.50 -7.91
CA ASP A 87 1.12 1.43 -7.80
C ASP A 87 1.71 2.58 -6.96
N ILE A 88 2.61 2.25 -6.04
CA ILE A 88 3.34 3.24 -5.24
C ILE A 88 4.68 3.60 -5.88
N PHE A 89 5.14 4.83 -5.61
CA PHE A 89 6.40 5.35 -6.13
C PHE A 89 7.09 6.26 -5.10
N PRO A 90 8.42 6.41 -5.15
CA PRO A 90 9.13 7.38 -4.33
C PRO A 90 8.67 8.82 -4.60
N VAL A 91 8.41 9.60 -3.56
CA VAL A 91 8.16 11.05 -3.63
C VAL A 91 9.38 11.83 -3.14
N GLY A 92 9.48 13.13 -3.44
CA GLY A 92 10.64 13.94 -3.04
C GLY A 92 11.92 13.67 -3.86
N CYS A 93 11.83 12.89 -4.92
CA CYS A 93 12.84 12.73 -5.98
C CYS A 93 12.16 12.70 -7.36
N ALA A 94 12.97 12.68 -8.43
CA ALA A 94 12.43 12.67 -9.78
C ALA A 94 11.61 11.40 -10.01
N PHE A 95 10.42 11.56 -10.58
CA PHE A 95 9.59 10.42 -10.97
C PHE A 95 10.29 9.60 -12.06
N ASP A 96 10.28 8.27 -11.92
CA ASP A 96 10.87 7.37 -12.92
C ASP A 96 9.89 7.15 -14.07
N LYS A 97 10.40 7.11 -15.31
CA LYS A 97 9.60 6.91 -16.53
C LYS A 97 8.90 5.55 -16.58
N SER A 98 9.35 4.59 -15.77
CA SER A 98 8.68 3.30 -15.62
C SER A 98 7.43 3.32 -14.75
N ASN A 99 7.12 4.44 -14.07
CA ASN A 99 5.86 4.57 -13.36
C ASN A 99 4.69 4.50 -14.36
N VAL A 100 3.65 3.75 -14.00
CA VAL A 100 2.45 3.64 -14.83
C VAL A 100 1.86 5.04 -15.05
N HIS A 101 1.44 5.31 -16.30
CA HIS A 101 0.94 6.61 -16.74
C HIS A 101 1.85 7.82 -16.46
N TYR A 102 3.19 7.64 -16.57
CA TYR A 102 4.20 8.68 -16.32
C TYR A 102 3.85 10.11 -16.79
N LYS A 103 3.21 10.25 -17.96
CA LYS A 103 2.82 11.53 -18.55
C LYS A 103 2.02 12.45 -17.60
N TYR A 104 1.24 11.90 -16.68
CA TYR A 104 0.44 12.71 -15.74
C TYR A 104 1.28 13.34 -14.63
N PHE A 105 2.50 12.85 -14.39
CA PHE A 105 3.40 13.47 -13.40
C PHE A 105 3.87 14.86 -13.81
N GLU A 106 3.81 15.24 -15.09
CA GLU A 106 4.20 16.60 -15.53
C GLU A 106 3.33 17.70 -14.91
N GLU A 107 2.11 17.34 -14.47
CA GLU A 107 1.17 18.21 -13.77
C GLU A 107 1.40 18.26 -12.26
N ASN A 108 2.20 17.33 -11.72
CA ASN A 108 2.55 17.33 -10.30
C ASN A 108 3.50 18.50 -9.99
N PRO A 109 3.23 19.33 -8.97
CA PRO A 109 4.08 20.47 -8.63
C PRO A 109 5.54 20.08 -8.33
N ASP A 110 5.79 18.87 -7.81
CA ASP A 110 7.13 18.39 -7.50
C ASP A 110 7.95 18.05 -8.75
N TYR A 111 7.30 17.81 -9.89
CA TYR A 111 7.98 17.52 -11.16
C TYR A 111 8.92 18.65 -11.60
N LYS A 112 8.54 19.89 -11.34
CA LYS A 112 9.33 21.09 -11.69
C LYS A 112 10.06 21.68 -10.49
N ASN A 113 9.93 21.10 -9.30
CA ASN A 113 10.55 21.60 -8.09
C ASN A 113 12.05 21.26 -8.07
N PRO A 114 12.97 22.23 -8.04
CA PRO A 114 14.42 21.97 -8.08
C PRO A 114 14.94 21.14 -6.91
N ASN A 115 14.21 21.08 -5.78
CA ASN A 115 14.58 20.25 -4.65
C ASN A 115 14.28 18.76 -4.88
N TYR A 116 13.33 18.45 -5.76
CA TYR A 116 12.81 17.09 -5.95
C TYR A 116 13.03 16.56 -7.36
N ASN A 117 13.20 17.40 -8.37
CA ASN A 117 13.30 16.98 -9.77
C ASN A 117 14.66 16.38 -10.19
N THR A 118 15.52 16.05 -9.23
CA THR A 118 16.79 15.33 -9.48
C THR A 118 16.64 13.85 -9.14
N ARG A 119 17.51 13.01 -9.71
CA ARG A 119 17.45 11.55 -9.53
C ARG A 119 17.31 11.10 -8.07
N ASN A 120 18.04 11.74 -7.17
CA ASN A 120 18.00 11.40 -5.75
C ASN A 120 17.13 12.37 -4.94
N GLY A 121 16.85 13.58 -5.45
CA GLY A 121 16.06 14.59 -4.74
C GLY A 121 16.60 14.82 -3.32
N VAL A 122 15.75 14.58 -2.32
CA VAL A 122 16.07 14.70 -0.89
C VAL A 122 16.87 13.51 -0.32
N TYR A 123 17.07 12.45 -1.07
CA TYR A 123 17.66 11.19 -0.59
C TYR A 123 19.17 11.10 -0.85
N SER A 124 19.86 10.37 0.03
CA SER A 124 21.23 9.92 -0.21
C SER A 124 21.26 8.65 -1.04
N GLN A 125 22.27 8.50 -1.89
CA GLN A 125 22.44 7.28 -2.68
C GLN A 125 22.66 6.07 -1.75
N GLY A 126 21.90 5.00 -1.97
CA GLY A 126 22.01 3.78 -1.17
C GLY A 126 21.38 3.87 0.23
N CYS A 127 20.49 4.84 0.48
CA CYS A 127 19.80 4.97 1.76
C CYS A 127 18.91 3.76 2.13
N GLY A 128 18.52 2.95 1.14
CA GLY A 128 17.61 1.81 1.32
C GLY A 128 16.14 2.24 1.43
N LEU A 129 15.22 1.38 0.98
CA LEU A 129 13.79 1.71 0.84
C LEU A 129 13.11 2.14 2.16
N ASN A 130 13.59 1.66 3.30
CA ASN A 130 13.07 2.06 4.60
C ASN A 130 13.24 3.57 4.90
N ASN A 131 14.19 4.22 4.23
CA ASN A 131 14.50 5.65 4.36
C ASN A 131 13.96 6.48 3.17
N VAL A 132 13.16 5.87 2.30
CA VAL A 132 12.49 6.54 1.18
C VAL A 132 11.03 6.76 1.56
N LEU A 133 10.54 7.98 1.34
CA LEU A 133 9.10 8.25 1.45
C LEU A 133 8.44 7.80 0.14
N MET A 134 7.55 6.83 0.25
CA MET A 134 6.68 6.41 -0.86
C MET A 134 5.43 7.28 -0.90
N SER A 135 4.76 7.34 -2.05
CA SER A 135 3.39 7.82 -2.15
C SER A 135 2.52 7.10 -1.10
N PHE A 136 1.68 7.87 -0.40
CA PHE A 136 0.83 7.32 0.65
C PHE A 136 -0.30 6.48 0.04
N GLY A 137 -0.65 5.38 0.70
CA GLY A 137 -1.70 4.47 0.28
C GLY A 137 -1.88 3.33 1.28
N HIS A 138 -2.59 2.28 0.84
CA HIS A 138 -2.90 1.10 1.65
C HIS A 138 -1.63 0.38 2.15
N ASP A 139 -0.55 0.29 1.36
CA ASP A 139 0.73 -0.32 1.76
C ASP A 139 1.31 0.28 3.05
N ASP A 140 1.58 1.60 3.06
CA ASP A 140 2.22 2.27 4.20
C ASP A 140 1.26 2.35 5.39
N TYR A 141 -0.05 2.50 5.14
CA TYR A 141 -1.06 2.49 6.21
C TYR A 141 -1.16 1.11 6.87
N MET A 142 -1.26 0.02 6.11
CA MET A 142 -1.35 -1.32 6.67
C MET A 142 -0.04 -1.73 7.37
N TYR A 143 1.11 -1.30 6.85
CA TYR A 143 2.39 -1.43 7.55
C TYR A 143 2.37 -0.73 8.92
N LEU A 144 1.84 0.49 9.01
CA LEU A 144 1.70 1.22 10.28
C LEU A 144 0.74 0.49 11.23
N VAL A 145 -0.42 0.04 10.75
CA VAL A 145 -1.39 -0.75 11.53
C VAL A 145 -0.72 -1.98 12.12
N ALA A 146 -0.03 -2.78 11.31
CA ALA A 146 0.62 -4.01 11.76
C ALA A 146 1.73 -3.72 12.78
N LYS A 147 2.56 -2.71 12.52
CA LYS A 147 3.68 -2.34 13.39
C LYS A 147 3.23 -1.82 14.75
N GLU A 148 2.32 -0.85 14.78
CA GLU A 148 1.92 -0.18 16.02
C GLU A 148 0.98 -1.07 16.88
N ASN A 149 0.28 -2.04 16.27
CA ASN A 149 -0.44 -3.09 17.01
C ASN A 149 0.48 -4.24 17.49
N GLY A 150 1.81 -4.13 17.30
CA GLY A 150 2.76 -5.10 17.84
C GLY A 150 2.68 -6.49 17.21
N THR A 151 2.45 -6.58 15.89
CA THR A 151 2.38 -7.86 15.18
C THR A 151 3.61 -8.74 15.45
N THR A 152 3.38 -10.06 15.49
CA THR A 152 4.42 -11.09 15.61
C THR A 152 4.87 -11.64 14.26
N LEU A 153 4.30 -11.13 13.15
CA LEU A 153 4.70 -11.52 11.80
C LEU A 153 6.19 -11.21 11.55
N PRO A 154 6.89 -12.03 10.74
CA PRO A 154 8.29 -11.80 10.44
C PRO A 154 8.50 -10.49 9.66
N SER A 155 9.72 -9.96 9.72
CA SER A 155 10.09 -8.74 8.98
C SER A 155 9.83 -8.83 7.47
N ALA A 156 9.90 -10.05 6.89
CA ALA A 156 9.55 -10.30 5.50
C ALA A 156 8.07 -10.00 5.20
N ALA A 157 7.15 -10.35 6.09
CA ALA A 157 5.73 -10.02 5.93
C ALA A 157 5.49 -8.51 5.90
N LEU A 158 6.10 -7.79 6.84
CA LEU A 158 6.02 -6.33 6.89
C LEU A 158 6.63 -5.67 5.65
N PHE A 159 7.70 -6.25 5.10
CA PHE A 159 8.29 -5.79 3.85
C PHE A 159 7.34 -6.01 2.67
N ILE A 160 6.72 -7.20 2.56
CA ILE A 160 5.72 -7.50 1.54
C ILE A 160 4.58 -6.49 1.62
N ILE A 161 3.92 -6.36 2.78
CA ILE A 161 2.79 -5.44 2.98
C ILE A 161 3.15 -4.01 2.57
N ARG A 162 4.34 -3.53 2.94
CA ARG A 162 4.74 -2.13 2.73
C ARG A 162 5.11 -1.79 1.29
N TYR A 163 5.47 -2.78 0.47
CA TYR A 163 6.05 -2.54 -0.85
C TYR A 163 5.46 -3.40 -1.95
N HIS A 164 4.36 -4.12 -1.71
CA HIS A 164 3.76 -5.01 -2.69
C HIS A 164 3.15 -4.25 -3.88
N SER A 165 2.85 -2.95 -3.72
CA SER A 165 2.43 -2.08 -4.82
C SER A 165 3.59 -1.36 -5.52
N LEU A 166 4.85 -1.62 -5.17
CA LEU A 166 6.01 -0.98 -5.79
C LEU A 166 6.38 -1.67 -7.12
N TYR A 167 5.57 -1.42 -8.14
CA TYR A 167 5.77 -1.97 -9.48
C TYR A 167 6.61 -1.08 -10.39
N ARG A 168 7.13 -1.72 -11.43
CA ARG A 168 7.88 -1.06 -12.49
C ARG A 168 7.40 -1.56 -13.84
N LYS A 169 7.02 -0.66 -14.74
CA LYS A 169 6.81 -1.02 -16.14
C LYS A 169 8.16 -1.36 -16.79
N ASN A 170 8.26 -2.57 -17.36
CA ASN A 170 9.41 -3.01 -18.15
C ASN A 170 9.51 -2.27 -19.49
#